data_AF-A0A967LYU1-F1
#
_entry.id   AF-A0A967LYU1-F1
#
_cell.length_a   1.000
_cell.length_b   1.000
_cell.length_c   1.000
_cell.angle_alpha   90.00
_cell.angle_beta   90.00
_cell.angle_gamma   90.00
#
_symmetry.space_group_name_H-M   'P 1'
#
loop_
_entity.id
_entity.type
_entity.pdbx_description
1 polymer ?
#
loop_
_entity_poly.entity_id
_entity_poly.type
_entity_poly.pdbx_seq_one_letter_code
_entity_poly.pdbx_strand_id
1 'polypeptide(L)'
;MRLRQPSGGGADLSFLTTNGDMVVRGLTDAERLASGAVNEFLMGQGAGLKPIWADFSFDYMNKHVGYFTRSVSGGVSYTGLSFSPKMMFFLAKDTTGSNNNWSVGWDYKTKKISLFNTDGGTIMGYSSTYSIYNKRSTGNVITGAVTNWLADGFYIYYTLTGTSSVDVRYLALG
;
A
#
# COMPACT_ATOMS: atom_id res chain seq x y z
N MET A 1 -44.31 12.09 -0.13
CA MET A 1 -44.31 10.65 -0.47
C MET A 1 -44.42 9.87 0.84
N ARG A 2 -45.60 9.31 1.17
CA ARG A 2 -45.76 8.42 2.32
C ARG A 2 -45.36 7.01 1.89
N LEU A 3 -44.27 6.49 2.43
CA LEU A 3 -43.84 5.11 2.16
C LEU A 3 -44.68 4.15 3.01
N ARG A 4 -45.29 3.19 2.32
CA ARG A 4 -46.12 2.12 2.89
C ARG A 4 -45.20 1.14 3.63
N GLN A 5 -45.39 0.97 4.93
CA GLN A 5 -44.78 -0.11 5.69
C GLN A 5 -45.34 -1.45 5.17
N PRO A 6 -44.51 -2.47 4.87
CA PRO A 6 -45.02 -3.76 4.47
C PRO A 6 -45.77 -4.38 5.65
N SER A 7 -47.07 -4.59 5.48
CA SER A 7 -47.92 -5.27 6.45
C SER A 7 -47.63 -6.77 6.40
N GLY A 8 -46.77 -7.23 7.31
CA GLY A 8 -46.50 -8.65 7.54
C GLY A 8 -45.03 -8.90 7.88
N GLY A 9 -44.76 -9.29 9.13
CA GLY A 9 -43.53 -10.00 9.51
C GLY A 9 -42.21 -9.34 9.10
N GLY A 10 -41.92 -8.16 9.66
CA GLY A 10 -40.56 -7.65 9.92
C GLY A 10 -39.52 -7.86 8.82
N ALA A 11 -39.73 -7.28 7.63
CA ALA A 11 -38.61 -7.06 6.74
C ALA A 11 -37.76 -5.92 7.31
N ASP A 12 -36.70 -6.28 8.03
CA ASP A 12 -35.65 -5.40 8.52
C ASP A 12 -34.92 -4.71 7.37
N LEU A 13 -35.52 -3.63 6.88
CA LEU A 13 -34.97 -2.83 5.79
C LEU A 13 -34.18 -1.67 6.39
N SER A 14 -32.87 -1.68 6.19
CA SER A 14 -32.07 -0.45 6.34
C SER A 14 -32.37 0.46 5.16
N PHE A 15 -32.71 1.72 5.42
CA PHE A 15 -32.96 2.71 4.38
C PHE A 15 -32.23 4.02 4.69
N LEU A 16 -31.80 4.70 3.62
CA LEU A 16 -31.27 6.06 3.67
C LEU A 16 -32.44 7.03 3.64
N THR A 17 -32.44 8.03 4.53
CA THR A 17 -33.41 9.11 4.44
C THR A 17 -32.88 10.27 3.58
N THR A 18 -33.75 11.21 3.25
CA THR A 18 -33.41 12.41 2.49
C THR A 18 -32.35 13.29 3.16
N ASN A 19 -32.11 13.10 4.46
CA ASN A 19 -31.11 13.85 5.22
C ASN A 19 -29.78 13.10 5.38
N GLY A 20 -29.60 11.96 4.70
CA GLY A 20 -28.34 11.19 4.73
C GLY A 20 -28.10 10.35 5.99
N ASP A 21 -29.07 10.31 6.90
CA ASP A 21 -29.16 9.40 8.03
C ASP A 21 -29.63 8.00 7.60
N MET A 22 -29.26 7.00 8.38
CA MET A 22 -29.58 5.61 8.14
C MET A 22 -30.43 5.06 9.29
N VAL A 23 -31.53 4.37 8.96
CA VAL A 23 -32.29 3.59 9.94
C VAL A 23 -31.71 2.19 10.01
N VAL A 24 -31.25 1.77 11.19
CA VAL A 24 -30.60 0.48 11.46
C VAL A 24 -31.38 -0.35 12.46
N ARG A 25 -31.10 -1.65 12.52
CA ARG A 25 -31.68 -2.51 13.56
C ARG A 25 -31.03 -2.21 14.92
N GLY A 26 -31.84 -1.91 15.93
CA GLY A 26 -31.46 -1.84 17.34
C GLY A 26 -31.61 -3.19 18.05
N LEU A 27 -31.42 -3.18 19.37
CA LEU A 27 -31.57 -4.41 20.17
C LEU A 27 -33.04 -4.83 20.34
N THR A 28 -33.94 -3.84 20.43
CA THR A 28 -35.39 -4.05 20.58
C THR A 28 -36.20 -3.40 19.46
N ASP A 29 -35.73 -2.25 18.94
CA ASP A 29 -36.46 -1.43 17.98
C ASP A 29 -35.56 -0.96 16.84
N ALA A 30 -36.14 -0.39 15.78
CA ALA A 30 -35.36 0.31 14.77
C ALA A 30 -34.78 1.59 15.38
N GLU A 31 -33.50 1.84 15.11
CA GLU A 31 -32.77 3.00 15.61
C GLU A 31 -32.27 3.86 14.45
N ARG A 32 -32.09 5.15 14.72
CA ARG A 32 -31.61 6.12 13.73
C ARG A 32 -30.13 6.37 13.97
N LEU A 33 -29.29 6.01 13.00
CA LEU A 33 -27.91 6.47 12.93
C LEU A 33 -27.92 7.82 12.21
N ALA A 34 -27.58 8.89 12.93
CA ALA A 34 -27.50 10.23 12.37
C ALA A 34 -26.54 10.27 11.16
N SER A 35 -26.71 11.25 10.28
CA SER A 35 -25.76 11.49 9.19
C SER A 35 -24.36 11.76 9.75
N GLY A 36 -23.32 11.23 9.11
CA GLY A 36 -21.93 11.56 9.45
C GLY A 36 -21.62 13.04 9.23
N ALA A 37 -20.60 13.52 9.93
CA ALA A 37 -20.01 14.83 9.72
C ALA A 37 -19.15 14.87 8.45
N VAL A 38 -18.67 16.07 8.11
CA VAL A 38 -17.72 16.25 7.01
C VAL A 38 -16.45 15.44 7.28
N ASN A 39 -15.97 14.69 6.28
CA ASN A 39 -14.81 13.80 6.33
C ASN A 39 -14.97 12.52 7.17
N GLU A 40 -16.17 12.23 7.66
CA GLU A 40 -16.48 10.93 8.23
C GLU A 40 -16.97 9.95 7.16
N PHE A 41 -16.69 8.67 7.37
CA PHE A 41 -17.20 7.58 6.55
C PHE A 41 -17.82 6.49 7.43
N LEU A 42 -18.77 5.76 6.87
CA LEU A 42 -19.46 4.69 7.57
C LEU A 42 -18.55 3.45 7.61
N MET A 43 -18.15 3.03 8.82
CA MET A 43 -17.30 1.88 9.06
C MET A 43 -18.06 0.76 9.77
N GLY A 44 -17.96 -0.46 9.25
CA GLY A 44 -18.46 -1.66 9.94
C GLY A 44 -17.57 -2.05 11.12
N GLN A 45 -18.18 -2.45 12.23
CA GLN A 45 -17.47 -2.82 13.46
C GLN A 45 -17.29 -4.34 13.65
N GLY A 46 -17.72 -5.15 12.69
CA GLY A 46 -17.77 -6.61 12.79
C GLY A 46 -19.18 -7.13 13.01
N ALA A 47 -19.32 -8.46 13.03
CA ALA A 47 -20.62 -9.13 13.07
C ALA A 47 -21.39 -8.80 14.36
N GLY A 48 -22.66 -8.44 14.22
CA GLY A 48 -23.56 -8.13 15.34
C GLY A 48 -23.39 -6.74 15.96
N LEU A 49 -22.42 -5.95 15.49
CA LEU A 49 -22.23 -4.55 15.91
C LEU A 49 -22.78 -3.59 14.85
N LYS A 50 -23.36 -2.48 15.30
CA LYS A 50 -23.84 -1.41 14.42
C LYS A 50 -22.64 -0.71 13.77
N PRO A 51 -22.77 -0.19 12.54
CA PRO A 51 -21.72 0.63 11.96
C PRO A 51 -21.61 1.98 12.68
N ILE A 52 -20.44 2.59 12.61
CA ILE A 52 -20.14 3.91 13.17
C ILE A 52 -19.63 4.85 12.09
N TRP A 53 -19.78 6.15 12.32
CA TRP A 53 -19.03 7.15 11.57
C TRP A 53 -17.64 7.27 12.18
N ALA A 54 -16.63 7.20 11.32
CA ALA A 54 -15.23 7.32 11.72
C ALA A 54 -14.55 8.36 10.85
N ASP A 55 -13.63 9.11 11.44
CA ASP A 55 -12.70 9.96 10.70
C ASP A 55 -11.78 9.12 9.83
N PHE A 56 -11.49 9.56 8.62
CA PHE A 56 -10.47 8.90 7.81
C PHE A 56 -9.09 8.98 8.49
N SER A 57 -8.52 7.81 8.78
CA SER A 57 -7.17 7.66 9.31
C SER A 57 -6.34 6.71 8.44
N PHE A 58 -5.06 7.01 8.31
CA PHE A 58 -4.06 6.11 7.75
C PHE A 58 -3.97 4.78 8.50
N ASP A 59 -4.49 4.69 9.73
CA ASP A 59 -4.55 3.46 10.51
C ASP A 59 -5.54 2.44 9.98
N TYR A 60 -6.50 2.87 9.17
CA TYR A 60 -7.43 1.97 8.49
C TYR A 60 -6.89 1.46 7.14
N MET A 61 -5.72 1.93 6.71
CA MET A 61 -5.07 1.45 5.50
C MET A 61 -4.17 0.25 5.79
N ASN A 62 -4.22 -0.74 4.90
CA ASN A 62 -3.22 -1.80 4.84
C ASN A 62 -1.87 -1.18 4.46
N LYS A 63 -0.96 -1.09 5.44
CA LYS A 63 0.36 -0.49 5.27
C LYS A 63 1.42 -1.34 5.95
N HIS A 64 2.58 -1.45 5.33
CA HIS A 64 3.74 -2.10 5.92
C HIS A 64 5.01 -1.36 5.56
N VAL A 65 5.83 -1.04 6.57
CA VAL A 65 7.18 -0.51 6.38
C VAL A 65 8.15 -1.63 6.68
N GLY A 66 8.97 -1.98 5.70
CA GLY A 66 9.93 -3.06 5.84
C GLY A 66 11.33 -2.68 5.40
N TYR A 67 12.26 -3.59 5.65
CA TYR A 67 13.63 -3.46 5.18
C TYR A 67 14.23 -4.81 4.78
N PHE A 68 15.21 -4.75 3.88
CA PHE A 68 16.05 -5.89 3.55
C PHE A 68 17.38 -5.42 2.98
N THR A 69 18.35 -6.32 2.94
CA THR A 69 19.64 -6.13 2.27
C THR A 69 19.79 -7.17 1.17
N ARG A 70 20.40 -6.81 0.03
CA ARG A 70 20.65 -7.74 -1.07
C ARG A 70 22.07 -7.64 -1.60
N SER A 71 22.75 -8.79 -1.66
CA SER A 71 24.16 -8.91 -2.08
C SER A 71 24.40 -9.92 -3.21
N VAL A 72 23.35 -10.57 -3.73
CA VAL A 72 23.44 -11.57 -4.81
C VAL A 72 22.33 -11.40 -5.85
N SER A 73 22.58 -11.82 -7.09
CA SER A 73 21.56 -11.86 -8.15
C SER A 73 20.48 -12.91 -7.88
N GLY A 74 19.32 -12.75 -8.52
CA GLY A 74 18.23 -13.72 -8.49
C GLY A 74 16.97 -13.21 -7.78
N GLY A 75 15.96 -14.06 -7.80
CA GLY A 75 14.62 -13.75 -7.30
C GLY A 75 14.43 -14.01 -5.82
N VAL A 76 13.64 -13.15 -5.17
CA VAL A 76 13.28 -13.28 -3.76
C VAL A 76 11.82 -12.89 -3.54
N SER A 77 11.10 -13.70 -2.77
CA SER A 77 9.78 -13.37 -2.24
C SER A 77 9.91 -12.69 -0.88
N TYR A 78 9.19 -11.60 -0.70
CA TYR A 78 9.00 -10.92 0.57
C TYR A 78 7.53 -11.10 0.96
N THR A 79 7.30 -11.91 1.98
CA THR A 79 5.97 -12.33 2.47
C THR A 79 5.73 -11.81 3.90
N GLY A 80 4.56 -12.05 4.48
CA GLY A 80 4.23 -11.62 5.84
C GLY A 80 3.68 -10.20 5.97
N LEU A 81 3.22 -9.58 4.88
CA LEU A 81 2.57 -8.27 4.94
C LEU A 81 1.16 -8.33 5.54
N SER A 82 0.56 -9.52 5.62
CA SER A 82 -0.85 -9.75 6.02
C SER A 82 -1.91 -9.15 5.09
N PHE A 83 -1.48 -8.60 3.95
CA PHE A 83 -2.35 -8.12 2.87
C PHE A 83 -1.65 -8.29 1.52
N SER A 84 -2.44 -8.28 0.44
CA SER A 84 -1.91 -8.30 -0.92
C SER A 84 -1.55 -6.89 -1.34
N PRO A 85 -0.26 -6.52 -1.41
CA PRO A 85 0.12 -5.15 -1.71
C PRO A 85 -0.34 -4.77 -3.12
N LYS A 86 -0.67 -3.49 -3.29
CA LYS A 86 -1.07 -2.86 -4.54
C LYS A 86 -0.12 -1.76 -4.95
N MET A 87 0.71 -1.25 -4.05
CA MET A 87 1.73 -0.27 -4.37
C MET A 87 2.96 -0.48 -3.50
N MET A 88 4.13 -0.20 -4.07
CA MET A 88 5.40 -0.20 -3.37
C MET A 88 6.14 1.10 -3.64
N PHE A 89 6.73 1.65 -2.58
CA PHE A 89 7.77 2.66 -2.66
C PHE A 89 9.07 2.06 -2.11
N PHE A 90 10.18 2.33 -2.78
CA PHE A 90 11.50 1.83 -2.44
C PHE A 90 12.45 3.00 -2.24
N LEU A 91 13.20 2.95 -1.13
CA LEU A 91 14.39 3.76 -0.88
C LEU A 91 15.55 2.79 -0.81
N ALA A 92 16.41 2.80 -1.81
CA ALA A 92 17.50 1.85 -1.93
C ALA A 92 18.82 2.60 -1.98
N LYS A 93 19.78 2.24 -1.13
CA LYS A 93 21.11 2.85 -1.11
C LYS A 93 22.21 1.81 -0.99
N ASP A 94 23.40 2.19 -1.42
CA ASP A 94 24.60 1.47 -1.05
C ASP A 94 24.77 1.47 0.49
N THR A 95 25.30 0.36 1.03
CA THR A 95 25.70 0.24 2.43
C THR A 95 26.87 1.18 2.78
N THR A 96 27.62 1.68 1.80
CA THR A 96 28.77 2.58 1.98
C THR A 96 28.34 4.02 2.30
N GLY A 97 29.05 4.69 3.22
CA GLY A 97 28.67 5.97 3.84
C GLY A 97 28.85 7.26 3.00
N SER A 98 28.63 7.22 1.69
CA SER A 98 28.58 8.42 0.84
C SER A 98 27.14 8.74 0.40
N ASN A 99 26.89 9.98 -0.05
CA ASN A 99 25.59 10.40 -0.62
C ASN A 99 25.42 10.02 -2.10
N ASN A 100 26.31 9.18 -2.61
CA ASN A 100 26.24 8.65 -3.96
C ASN A 100 25.46 7.33 -3.93
N ASN A 101 24.99 6.89 -5.10
CA ASN A 101 24.47 5.52 -5.27
C ASN A 101 23.24 5.25 -4.41
N TRP A 102 22.17 5.96 -4.73
CA TRP A 102 20.85 5.71 -4.17
C TRP A 102 19.82 5.71 -5.28
N SER A 103 18.68 5.08 -5.02
CA SER A 103 17.48 5.25 -5.81
C SER A 103 16.26 5.40 -4.93
N VAL A 104 15.33 6.20 -5.43
CA VAL A 104 13.95 6.25 -4.98
C VAL A 104 13.12 5.74 -6.14
N GLY A 105 12.36 4.68 -5.91
CA GLY A 105 11.53 4.11 -6.95
C GLY A 105 10.18 3.70 -6.44
N TRP A 106 9.27 3.50 -7.39
CA TRP A 106 7.91 3.12 -7.10
C TRP A 106 7.38 2.19 -8.14
N ASP A 107 6.35 1.49 -7.71
CA ASP A 107 5.89 0.32 -8.40
C ASP A 107 4.48 0.00 -7.97
N TYR A 108 3.52 0.32 -8.83
CA TYR A 108 2.11 0.08 -8.52
C TYR A 108 1.64 -1.24 -9.09
N LYS A 109 1.97 -1.53 -10.34
CA LYS A 109 1.81 -2.86 -10.93
C LYS A 109 2.58 -2.85 -12.23
N THR A 110 3.87 -2.87 -12.02
CA THR A 110 4.91 -3.08 -13.03
C THR A 110 5.16 -2.01 -14.08
N LYS A 111 4.59 -0.82 -13.94
CA LYS A 111 5.08 0.33 -14.73
C LYS A 111 6.15 1.09 -13.95
N LYS A 112 7.25 0.36 -13.71
CA LYS A 112 8.35 0.67 -12.80
C LYS A 112 9.00 2.00 -13.12
N ILE A 113 9.30 2.78 -12.10
CA ILE A 113 10.18 3.94 -12.25
C ILE A 113 11.14 3.98 -11.07
N SER A 114 12.38 4.37 -11.34
CA SER A 114 13.31 4.81 -10.32
C SER A 114 14.02 6.08 -10.76
N LEU A 115 14.15 7.01 -9.81
CA LEU A 115 15.12 8.08 -9.85
C LEU A 115 16.37 7.62 -9.12
N PHE A 116 17.54 7.92 -9.65
CA PHE A 116 18.79 7.44 -9.07
C PHE A 116 19.91 8.46 -9.15
N ASN A 117 20.84 8.36 -8.18
CA ASN A 117 22.11 9.07 -8.18
C ASN A 117 23.27 8.07 -8.39
N THR A 118 24.35 8.51 -9.03
CA THR A 118 25.50 7.68 -9.43
C THR A 118 26.83 8.27 -8.94
N ASP A 119 27.93 7.51 -9.01
CA ASP A 119 29.23 7.89 -8.41
C ASP A 119 29.91 9.16 -8.98
N GLY A 120 29.33 9.85 -9.97
CA GLY A 120 29.89 11.08 -10.53
C GLY A 120 29.46 12.39 -9.84
N GLY A 121 28.50 12.33 -8.91
CA GLY A 121 27.85 13.53 -8.36
C GLY A 121 26.92 14.23 -9.38
N THR A 122 25.82 14.79 -8.87
CA THR A 122 24.83 15.67 -9.56
C THR A 122 24.21 15.20 -10.89
N ILE A 123 24.35 13.93 -11.28
CA ILE A 123 23.59 13.40 -12.43
C ILE A 123 22.51 12.47 -11.89
N MET A 124 21.32 13.05 -11.71
CA MET A 124 20.11 12.29 -11.46
C MET A 124 19.67 11.64 -12.79
N GLY A 125 19.59 10.32 -12.80
CA GLY A 125 19.02 9.56 -13.90
C GLY A 125 17.63 9.05 -13.58
N TYR A 126 16.91 8.60 -14.61
CA TYR A 126 15.64 7.90 -14.45
C TYR A 126 15.69 6.56 -15.19
N SER A 127 14.96 5.57 -14.67
CA SER A 127 14.72 4.31 -15.35
C SER A 127 13.24 3.99 -15.32
N SER A 128 12.67 3.58 -16.45
CA SER A 128 11.31 3.05 -16.56
C SER A 128 11.25 1.51 -16.47
N THR A 129 12.38 0.87 -16.19
CA THR A 129 12.52 -0.59 -16.21
C THR A 129 12.59 -1.19 -14.81
N TYR A 130 13.15 -0.43 -13.85
CA TYR A 130 13.47 -0.95 -12.53
C TYR A 130 12.83 -0.11 -11.43
N SER A 131 12.31 -0.80 -10.41
CA SER A 131 11.83 -0.20 -9.16
C SER A 131 12.99 0.24 -8.26
N ILE A 132 14.15 -0.38 -8.45
CA ILE A 132 15.40 -0.11 -7.73
C ILE A 132 16.51 -0.04 -8.78
N TYR A 133 17.24 1.07 -8.83
CA TYR A 133 18.40 1.22 -9.71
C TYR A 133 19.53 1.91 -8.97
N ASN A 134 20.52 1.15 -8.54
CA ASN A 134 21.66 1.67 -7.83
C ASN A 134 22.93 1.48 -8.70
N LYS A 135 23.42 2.55 -9.32
CA LYS A 135 24.61 2.53 -10.20
C LYS A 135 25.79 3.14 -9.47
N ARG A 136 26.80 2.32 -9.15
CA ARG A 136 28.06 2.80 -8.57
C ARG A 136 29.00 3.22 -9.70
N SER A 137 29.66 2.25 -10.31
CA SER A 137 30.60 2.44 -11.43
C SER A 137 30.26 1.53 -12.62
N THR A 138 31.00 1.67 -13.73
CA THR A 138 30.92 0.73 -14.84
C THR A 138 31.22 -0.69 -14.35
N GLY A 139 30.20 -1.56 -14.35
CA GLY A 139 30.31 -2.95 -13.89
C GLY A 139 29.92 -3.21 -12.44
N ASN A 140 29.50 -2.19 -11.69
CA ASN A 140 28.99 -2.35 -10.33
C ASN A 140 27.59 -1.74 -10.17
N VAL A 141 26.58 -2.50 -10.62
CA VAL A 141 25.19 -2.05 -10.72
C VAL A 141 24.29 -3.04 -10.00
N ILE A 142 23.36 -2.53 -9.21
CA ILE A 142 22.29 -3.31 -8.60
C ILE A 142 20.96 -2.79 -9.13
N THR A 143 20.23 -3.64 -9.83
CA THR A 143 18.86 -3.36 -10.24
C THR A 143 17.88 -4.34 -9.59
N GLY A 144 16.67 -3.88 -9.33
CA GLY A 144 15.58 -4.68 -8.81
C GLY A 144 14.26 -4.26 -9.44
N ALA A 145 13.45 -5.24 -9.82
CA ALA A 145 12.08 -5.00 -10.29
C ALA A 145 11.12 -5.98 -9.61
N VAL A 146 10.00 -5.47 -9.07
CA VAL A 146 8.93 -6.38 -8.62
C VAL A 146 8.39 -7.12 -9.86
N THR A 147 8.49 -8.42 -9.95
CA THR A 147 7.97 -9.14 -11.13
C THR A 147 6.66 -9.85 -10.85
N ASN A 148 6.36 -10.11 -9.57
CA ASN A 148 5.11 -10.73 -9.19
C ASN A 148 4.55 -10.13 -7.88
N TRP A 149 3.22 -10.06 -7.79
CA TRP A 149 2.49 -9.56 -6.64
C TRP A 149 1.82 -10.75 -5.96
N LEU A 150 2.09 -10.95 -4.67
CA LEU A 150 1.64 -12.12 -3.92
C LEU A 150 0.39 -11.76 -3.09
N ALA A 151 -0.23 -12.78 -2.52
CA ALA A 151 -1.38 -12.61 -1.64
C ALA A 151 -1.01 -11.92 -0.32
N ASP A 152 0.23 -12.09 0.16
CA ASP A 152 0.72 -11.52 1.42
C ASP A 152 2.04 -10.75 1.26
N GLY A 153 2.37 -10.34 0.03
CA GLY A 153 3.75 -10.01 -0.29
C GLY A 153 4.01 -9.64 -1.75
N PHE A 154 5.28 -9.67 -2.12
CA PHE A 154 5.74 -9.35 -3.46
C PHE A 154 7.03 -10.11 -3.77
N TYR A 155 7.34 -10.27 -5.06
CA TYR A 155 8.57 -10.90 -5.52
C TYR A 155 9.39 -9.90 -6.32
N ILE A 156 10.68 -9.78 -6.01
CA ILE A 156 11.63 -8.95 -6.76
C ILE A 156 12.68 -9.84 -7.41
N TYR A 157 12.93 -9.60 -8.69
CA TYR A 157 14.11 -10.12 -9.36
C TYR A 157 15.23 -9.09 -9.34
N TYR A 158 16.40 -9.51 -8.84
CA TYR A 158 17.58 -8.68 -8.76
C TYR A 158 18.64 -9.08 -9.78
N THR A 159 19.25 -8.08 -10.41
CA THR A 159 20.47 -8.24 -11.19
C THR A 159 21.58 -7.43 -10.55
N LEU A 160 22.63 -8.11 -10.12
CA LEU A 160 23.82 -7.50 -9.53
C LEU A 160 25.03 -7.79 -10.41
N THR A 161 25.81 -6.74 -10.67
CA THR A 161 27.17 -6.84 -11.21
C THR A 161 28.17 -6.33 -10.18
N GLY A 162 29.33 -6.98 -10.06
CA GLY A 162 30.34 -6.65 -9.06
C GLY A 162 30.09 -7.23 -7.66
N THR A 163 30.74 -6.68 -6.63
CA THR A 163 30.74 -7.19 -5.25
C THR A 163 30.08 -6.21 -4.27
N SER A 164 28.76 -6.05 -4.39
CA SER A 164 28.04 -4.98 -3.70
C SER A 164 26.77 -5.45 -3.02
N SER A 165 26.43 -4.78 -1.91
CA SER A 165 25.16 -4.94 -1.20
C SER A 165 24.33 -3.67 -1.26
N VAL A 166 23.02 -3.79 -1.46
CA VAL A 166 22.07 -2.68 -1.35
C VAL A 166 21.22 -2.85 -0.11
N ASP A 167 21.06 -1.78 0.66
CA ASP A 167 20.05 -1.69 1.72
C ASP A 167 18.81 -1.04 1.15
N VAL A 168 17.67 -1.67 1.36
CA VAL A 168 16.38 -1.19 0.89
C VAL A 168 15.45 -1.01 2.07
N ARG A 169 14.83 0.16 2.14
CA ARG A 169 13.63 0.42 2.91
C ARG A 169 12.46 0.49 1.94
N TYR A 170 11.31 -0.01 2.35
CA TYR A 170 10.14 0.03 1.50
C TYR A 170 8.88 0.32 2.30
N LEU A 171 7.92 0.94 1.61
CA LEU A 171 6.54 1.09 2.05
C LEU A 171 5.65 0.30 1.08
N ALA A 172 4.96 -0.70 1.61
CA ALA A 172 3.92 -1.44 0.90
C ALA A 172 2.56 -0.90 1.32
N LEU A 173 1.69 -0.64 0.34
CA LEU A 173 0.30 -0.25 0.56
C LEU A 173 -0.62 -1.26 -0.12
N GLY A 174 -1.64 -1.72 0.60
CA GLY A 174 -2.63 -2.71 0.17
C GLY A 174 -3.93 -2.13 -0.34
#